data_AF-A0A9C9KRG8-F1
#
_entry.id   AF-A0A9C9KRG8-F1
#
_cell.length_a   1.000
_cell.length_b   1.000
_cell.length_c   1.000
_cell.angle_alpha   90.00
_cell.angle_beta   90.00
_cell.angle_gamma   90.00
#
_symmetry.space_group_name_H-M   'P 1'
#
loop_
_entity.id
_entity.type
_entity.pdbx_description
1 polymer ?
#
loop_
_entity_poly.entity_id
_entity_poly.type
_entity_poly.pdbx_seq_one_letter_code
_entity_poly.pdbx_strand_id
1 'polypeptide(L)' 'MKAGLQGCRQVKKTITYCNKGRQSSFTYFILREPGYDVSHYDGSWSEWGNDADLPIEK' A
#
# COMPACT_ATOMS: atom_id res chain seq x y z
N MET A 1 -6.48 36.48 4.77
CA MET A 1 -7.25 35.75 3.74
C MET A 1 -6.26 34.91 2.94
N LYS A 2 -6.07 33.63 3.28
CA LYS A 2 -5.15 32.75 2.55
C LYS A 2 -5.93 32.00 1.46
N ALA A 3 -5.39 32.07 0.25
CA ALA A 3 -5.92 31.47 -0.96
C ALA A 3 -6.21 29.97 -0.78
N GLY A 4 -7.36 29.54 -1.30
CA GLY A 4 -7.78 28.14 -1.33
C GLY A 4 -6.91 27.32 -2.26
N LEU A 5 -6.20 26.35 -1.70
CA LEU A 5 -5.64 25.22 -2.45
C LEU A 5 -6.75 24.18 -2.60
N GLN A 6 -7.66 24.41 -3.54
CA GLN A 6 -8.64 23.43 -3.99
C GLN A 6 -7.91 22.37 -4.82
N GLY A 7 -7.40 21.36 -4.12
CA GLY A 7 -6.72 20.21 -4.68
C GLY A 7 -6.46 19.19 -3.58
N CYS A 8 -7.47 18.95 -2.73
CA CYS A 8 -7.39 17.97 -1.65
C CYS A 8 -7.18 16.58 -2.25
N ARG A 9 -5.90 16.23 -2.39
CA ARG A 9 -5.38 14.88 -2.58
C ARG A 9 -6.18 13.98 -1.65
N GLN A 10 -7.12 13.21 -2.19
CA GLN A 10 -7.80 12.20 -1.39
C GLN A 10 -6.70 11.37 -0.74
N VAL A 11 -6.68 11.31 0.59
CA VAL A 11 -5.76 10.45 1.32
C VAL A 11 -6.18 9.03 0.94
N LYS A 12 -5.55 8.49 -0.10
CA LYS A 12 -5.84 7.15 -0.59
C LYS A 12 -5.18 6.20 0.40
N LYS A 13 -6.00 5.35 1.03
CA LYS A 13 -5.52 4.21 1.78
C LYS A 13 -4.57 3.41 0.88
N THR A 14 -3.32 3.28 1.31
CA THR A 14 -2.25 2.64 0.54
C THR A 14 -1.92 1.28 1.15
N ILE A 15 -1.78 0.24 0.33
CA ILE A 15 -1.39 -1.09 0.80
C ILE A 15 -0.06 -1.45 0.15
N THR A 16 0.95 -1.78 0.95
CA THR A 16 2.25 -2.23 0.44
C THR A 16 2.32 -3.75 0.43
N TYR A 17 2.84 -4.30 -0.67
CA TYR A 17 3.10 -5.74 -0.83
C TYR A 17 4.33 -5.95 -1.72
N CYS A 18 4.92 -7.15 -1.66
CA CYS A 18 5.95 -7.56 -2.60
C CYS A 18 5.77 -9.03 -2.98
N ASN A 19 6.86 -9.82 -3.06
CA ASN A 19 6.75 -11.25 -3.27
C ASN A 19 6.49 -12.04 -1.96
N LYS A 20 7.17 -11.67 -0.86
CA LYS A 20 7.17 -12.39 0.43
C LYS A 20 7.11 -11.45 1.65
N GLY A 21 6.48 -10.28 1.55
CA GLY A 21 6.35 -9.30 2.64
C GLY A 21 7.61 -8.47 2.92
N ARG A 22 8.81 -9.06 2.94
CA ARG A 22 10.06 -8.46 3.47
C ARG A 22 10.39 -7.07 2.92
N GLN A 23 10.37 -6.88 1.61
CA GLN A 23 10.75 -5.60 0.99
C GLN A 23 9.69 -4.52 1.24
N SER A 24 8.41 -4.89 1.15
CA SER A 24 7.30 -3.99 1.41
C SER A 24 7.19 -3.56 2.87
N SER A 25 7.71 -4.33 3.82
CA SER A 25 7.78 -3.93 5.23
C SER A 25 8.64 -2.67 5.40
N PHE A 26 9.76 -2.56 4.66
CA PHE A 26 10.63 -1.36 4.70
C PHE A 26 9.90 -0.12 4.21
N THR A 27 9.22 -0.21 3.06
CA THR A 27 8.40 0.89 2.52
C THR A 27 7.23 1.24 3.46
N TYR A 28 6.62 0.25 4.09
CA TYR A 28 5.57 0.48 5.08
C TYR A 28 6.05 1.35 6.23
N PHE A 29 7.21 1.05 6.82
CA PHE A 29 7.77 1.88 7.90
C PHE A 29 8.07 3.30 7.43
N ILE A 30 8.70 3.47 6.26
CA ILE A 30 9.00 4.81 5.71
C ILE A 30 7.74 5.65 5.53
N LEU A 31 6.63 5.04 5.08
CA LEU A 31 5.37 5.75 4.87
C LEU A 31 4.59 5.95 6.18
N ARG A 32 4.70 5.01 7.12
CA ARG A 32 3.99 5.07 8.40
C ARG A 32 4.51 6.21 9.27
N GLU A 33 5.83 6.41 9.35
CA GLU A 33 6.44 7.42 10.23
C GLU A 33 5.90 8.85 10.01
N PRO A 34 5.77 9.37 8.78
CA PRO A 34 5.15 10.68 8.53
C PRO A 34 3.61 10.70 8.60
N GLY A 35 2.96 9.60 8.99
CA GLY A 35 1.51 9.55 9.24
C GLY A 35 0.65 9.30 8.00
N TYR A 36 1.16 8.61 6.98
CA TYR A 36 0.32 8.19 5.84
C TYR A 36 -0.65 7.09 6.28
N ASP A 37 -1.86 7.09 5.72
CA ASP A 37 -2.81 5.98 5.85
C ASP A 37 -2.31 4.80 4.98
N VAL A 38 -1.42 4.00 5.56
CA VAL A 38 -0.75 2.88 4.93
C VAL A 38 -0.94 1.59 5.73
N SER A 39 -1.16 0.48 5.03
CA SER A 39 -1.22 -0.88 5.58
C SER A 39 -0.23 -1.79 4.86
N HIS A 40 0.25 -2.83 5.54
CA HIS A 40 1.16 -3.80 4.96
C HIS A 40 0.44 -5.14 4.78
N TYR A 41 0.51 -5.70 3.57
CA TYR A 41 0.00 -7.04 3.26
C TYR A 41 1.15 -8.06 3.31
N ASP A 42 1.27 -8.77 4.43
CA ASP A 42 2.38 -9.70 4.71
C ASP A 42 2.39 -10.91 3.77
N GLY A 43 1.21 -11.51 3.51
CA GLY A 43 1.05 -12.64 2.59
C GLY A 43 1.52 -12.33 1.17
N SER A 44 1.38 -11.07 0.73
CA SER A 44 1.98 -10.57 -0.50
C SER A 44 1.61 -11.43 -1.72
N TRP A 45 2.43 -11.44 -2.78
CA TRP A 45 2.20 -12.31 -3.93
C TRP A 45 2.23 -13.81 -3.57
N SER A 46 2.99 -14.20 -2.55
CA SER A 46 3.06 -15.61 -2.15
C SER A 46 1.73 -16.13 -1.60
N GLU A 47 0.87 -15.29 -1.03
CA GLU A 47 -0.49 -15.67 -0.66
C GLU A 47 -1.42 -15.53 -1.88
N TRP A 48 -1.44 -14.36 -2.51
CA TRP A 48 -2.39 -14.07 -3.61
C TRP A 48 -2.19 -14.96 -4.84
N GLY A 49 -0.94 -15.13 -5.28
CA GLY A 49 -0.62 -15.86 -6.51
C GLY A 49 -0.70 -17.38 -6.38
N ASN A 50 -0.87 -17.90 -5.16
CA ASN A 50 -1.09 -19.33 -4.90
C ASN A 50 -2.57 -19.68 -4.69
N ASP A 51 -3.45 -18.69 -4.62
CA ASP A 51 -4.89 -18.89 -4.59
C ASP A 51 -5.42 -18.91 -6.03
N ALA A 52 -5.99 -20.05 -6.44
CA ALA A 52 -6.51 -20.26 -7.78
C ALA A 52 -7.82 -19.50 -8.05
N ASP A 53 -8.53 -19.07 -6.99
CA ASP A 53 -9.80 -18.37 -7.09
C ASP A 53 -9.63 -16.85 -7.21
N LEU A 54 -8.41 -16.33 -7.07
CA LEU A 54 -8.11 -14.91 -7.17
C LEU A 54 -7.72 -14.49 -8.60
N PRO A 55 -8.12 -13.27 -9.02
CA PRO A 55 -7.79 -12.77 -10.35
C PRO A 55 -6.30 -12.44 -10.49
N ILE A 56 -5.72 -12.79 -11.65
CA ILE A 56 -4.33 -12.53 -12.03
C ILE A 56 -4.29 -12.02 -13.47
N GLU A 57 -3.72 -10.84 -13.69
CA GLU A 57 -3.41 -10.33 -15.04
C GLU A 57 -2.10 -10.93 -15.58
N LYS A 58 -1.97 -11.05 -16.91
CA LYS A 58 -0.82 -11.64 -17.61
C LYS A 58 -0.23 -10.68 -18.63
#